data_AF-A0A1Q6LU32-F1
#
_entry.id   AF-A0A1Q6LU32-F1
#
_cell.length_a   1.000
_cell.length_b   1.000
_cell.length_c   1.000
_cell.angle_alpha   90.00
_cell.angle_beta   90.00
_cell.angle_gamma   90.00
#
_symmetry.space_group_name_H-M   'P 1'
#
loop_
_entity.id
_entity.type
_entity.pdbx_description
1 polymer ?
#
loop_
_entity_poly.entity_id
_entity_poly.type
_entity_poly.pdbx_seq_one_letter_code
_entity_poly.pdbx_strand_id
1 'polypeptide(L)'
;MQNLNPKDGAYNPGLQFDAFTAGIEDGGLRAKSSISAMVCYILANIEKPLSIKNITDALTAGCIANYFEICDSIDRLKAAGQIVEKDDRLYATPQCKAAVELIENDLPLTMREKSIACCQRALAKETYRDAACERY
;
A
#
# COMPACT_ATOMS: atom_id res chain seq x y z
N MET A 1 27.17 38.02 14.92
CA MET A 1 27.25 36.56 15.05
C MET A 1 25.84 36.00 15.09
N GLN A 2 25.31 35.50 13.97
CA GLN A 2 24.13 34.65 13.99
C GLN A 2 24.63 33.21 13.94
N ASN A 3 24.46 32.51 15.05
CA ASN A 3 24.68 31.08 15.13
C ASN A 3 23.56 30.37 14.36
N LEU A 4 23.83 30.02 13.10
CA LEU A 4 23.14 28.94 12.42
C LEU A 4 23.77 27.65 12.93
N ASN A 5 23.09 26.96 13.83
CA ASN A 5 23.43 25.57 14.13
C ASN A 5 22.25 24.68 13.70
N PRO A 6 22.17 24.30 12.41
CA PRO A 6 21.25 23.28 11.95
C PRO A 6 21.87 21.93 12.30
N LYS A 7 21.66 21.47 13.54
CA LYS A 7 21.93 20.07 13.87
C LYS A 7 20.64 19.27 13.77
N ASP A 8 20.68 18.36 12.80
CA ASP A 8 19.97 17.08 12.76
C ASP A 8 18.59 17.05 12.08
N GLY A 9 18.52 17.58 10.87
CA GLY A 9 17.40 17.35 9.96
C GLY A 9 17.84 17.44 8.51
N ALA A 10 18.75 16.57 8.08
CA ALA A 10 19.13 16.50 6.68
C ALA A 10 17.87 16.29 5.82
N TYR A 11 17.52 17.28 5.01
CA TYR A 11 16.47 17.16 4.00
C TYR A 11 16.85 15.99 3.09
N ASN A 12 16.18 14.86 3.29
CA ASN A 12 16.26 13.72 2.39
C ASN A 12 15.07 13.84 1.42
N PRO A 13 15.29 14.23 0.15
CA PRO A 13 14.21 14.34 -0.83
C PRO A 13 13.47 13.02 -1.11
N GLY A 14 14.00 11.87 -0.68
CA GLY A 14 13.31 10.58 -0.70
C GLY A 14 12.35 10.32 0.48
N LEU A 15 12.40 11.18 1.51
CA LEU A 15 11.59 11.10 2.74
C LEU A 15 10.59 12.27 2.77
N GLN A 16 9.81 12.39 1.70
CA GLN A 16 8.76 13.40 1.63
C GLN A 16 7.54 12.90 2.40
N PHE A 17 7.23 13.53 3.53
CA PHE A 17 6.02 13.26 4.31
C PHE A 17 4.82 14.01 3.69
N ASP A 18 4.42 13.60 2.49
CA ASP A 18 3.36 14.25 1.70
C ASP A 18 1.98 13.57 1.82
N ALA A 19 1.87 12.49 2.59
CA ALA A 19 0.61 11.79 2.83
C ALA A 19 -0.13 12.32 4.07
N PHE A 20 -1.46 12.26 4.05
CA PHE A 20 -2.29 12.50 5.23
C PHE A 20 -2.12 11.40 6.28
N THR A 21 -1.81 11.78 7.53
CA THR A 21 -1.35 10.84 8.57
C THR A 21 -2.32 10.62 9.73
N ALA A 22 -3.51 11.23 9.73
CA ALA A 22 -4.45 11.03 10.83
C ALA A 22 -4.87 9.55 10.92
N GLY A 23 -4.83 8.99 12.13
CA GLY A 23 -5.15 7.57 12.37
C GLY A 23 -4.04 6.59 11.99
N ILE A 24 -2.84 7.06 11.65
CA ILE A 24 -1.65 6.23 11.44
C ILE A 24 -0.81 6.22 12.73
N GLU A 25 -0.46 5.03 13.23
CA GLU A 25 0.45 4.85 14.37
C GLU A 25 1.90 5.22 14.02
N ASP A 26 2.76 5.33 15.03
CA ASP A 26 4.19 5.50 14.78
C ASP A 26 4.75 4.31 13.98
N GLY A 27 5.44 4.62 12.89
CA GLY A 27 6.00 3.63 11.96
C GLY A 27 5.16 3.31 10.72
N GLY A 28 3.94 3.86 10.58
CA GLY A 28 3.18 3.76 9.32
C GLY A 28 3.77 4.60 8.18
N LEU A 29 3.35 4.32 6.95
CA LEU A 29 3.81 5.02 5.74
C LEU A 29 3.21 6.42 5.68
N ARG A 30 4.09 7.41 5.49
CA ARG A 30 3.74 8.84 5.48
C ARG A 30 4.10 9.54 4.17
N ALA A 31 4.54 8.78 3.17
CA ALA A 31 4.84 9.25 1.82
C ALA A 31 3.90 8.57 0.82
N LYS A 32 3.28 9.34 -0.07
CA LYS A 32 2.35 8.82 -1.10
C LYS A 32 3.02 7.82 -2.02
N SER A 33 4.29 8.07 -2.37
CA SER A 33 5.12 7.16 -3.15
C SER A 33 5.30 5.80 -2.46
N SER A 34 5.56 5.79 -1.15
CA SER A 34 5.68 4.55 -0.38
C SER A 34 4.34 3.81 -0.27
N ILE A 35 3.22 4.51 -0.15
CA ILE A 35 1.89 3.88 -0.14
C ILE A 35 1.60 3.23 -1.49
N SER A 36 1.87 3.92 -2.60
CA SER A 36 1.75 3.35 -3.95
C SER A 36 2.68 2.15 -4.15
N ALA A 37 3.92 2.24 -3.69
CA ALA A 37 4.87 1.13 -3.72
C ALA A 37 4.35 -0.08 -2.92
N MET A 38 3.72 0.15 -1.76
CA MET A 38 3.13 -0.91 -0.94
C MET A 38 1.95 -1.59 -1.64
N VAL A 39 1.06 -0.82 -2.31
CA VAL A 39 -0.05 -1.38 -3.10
C VAL A 39 0.48 -2.25 -4.25
N CYS A 40 1.47 -1.77 -4.99
CA CYS A 40 2.14 -2.54 -6.03
C CYS A 40 2.80 -3.81 -5.46
N TYR A 41 3.51 -3.69 -4.34
CA TYR A 41 4.17 -4.81 -3.67
C TYR A 41 3.18 -5.91 -3.29
N ILE A 42 2.04 -5.55 -2.71
CA ILE A 42 0.96 -6.49 -2.38
C ILE A 42 0.47 -7.21 -3.63
N LEU A 43 0.10 -6.48 -4.69
CA LEU A 43 -0.46 -7.07 -5.91
C LEU A 43 0.55 -7.91 -6.70
N ALA A 44 1.84 -7.60 -6.60
CA ALA A 44 2.89 -8.37 -7.23
C ALA A 44 3.17 -9.70 -6.51
N ASN A 45 3.02 -9.74 -5.18
CA ASN A 45 3.37 -10.89 -4.34
C ASN A 45 2.19 -11.76 -3.93
N ILE A 46 0.97 -11.22 -3.94
CA ILE A 46 -0.24 -12.03 -3.79
C ILE A 46 -0.66 -12.43 -5.20
N GLU A 47 -0.36 -13.66 -5.60
CA GLU A 47 -0.67 -14.25 -6.91
C GLU A 47 -2.20 -14.49 -7.14
N LYS A 48 -3.04 -13.67 -6.52
CA LYS A 48 -4.50 -13.67 -6.66
C LYS A 48 -4.98 -12.23 -6.79
N PRO A 49 -5.97 -11.97 -7.66
CA PRO A 49 -6.47 -10.62 -7.83
C PRO A 49 -7.29 -10.19 -6.61
N LEU A 50 -7.13 -8.94 -6.20
CA LEU A 50 -7.66 -8.41 -4.93
C LEU A 50 -8.76 -7.40 -5.19
N SER A 51 -9.83 -7.38 -4.39
CA SER A 51 -10.75 -6.25 -4.41
C SER A 51 -10.10 -5.01 -3.81
N ILE A 52 -10.57 -3.82 -4.16
CA ILE A 52 -10.16 -2.56 -3.50
C ILE A 52 -10.31 -2.71 -1.98
N LYS A 53 -11.42 -3.34 -1.54
CA LYS A 53 -11.70 -3.58 -0.12
C LYS A 53 -10.63 -4.44 0.56
N ASN A 54 -10.10 -5.47 -0.11
CA ASN A 54 -9.03 -6.27 0.47
C ASN A 54 -7.81 -5.40 0.81
N ILE A 55 -7.42 -4.51 -0.10
CA ILE A 55 -6.25 -3.63 0.08
C ILE A 55 -6.52 -2.58 1.15
N THR A 56 -7.66 -1.88 1.07
CA THR A 56 -7.99 -0.84 2.04
C THR A 56 -8.12 -1.41 3.44
N ASP A 57 -8.86 -2.50 3.64
CA ASP A 57 -9.03 -3.13 4.95
C ASP A 57 -7.69 -3.58 5.54
N ALA A 58 -6.83 -4.18 4.72
CA ALA A 58 -5.55 -4.71 5.15
C ALA A 58 -4.59 -3.62 5.61
N LEU A 59 -4.47 -2.54 4.84
CA LEU A 59 -3.55 -1.44 5.13
C LEU A 59 -4.06 -0.56 6.29
N THR A 60 -5.38 -0.35 6.42
CA THR A 60 -5.94 0.38 7.57
C THR A 60 -5.90 -0.44 8.84
N ALA A 61 -6.29 -1.72 8.82
CA ALA A 61 -6.25 -2.58 10.01
C ALA A 61 -4.81 -2.88 10.46
N GLY A 62 -3.87 -2.83 9.52
CA GLY A 62 -2.44 -2.90 9.81
C GLY A 62 -1.84 -1.59 10.32
N CYS A 63 -2.61 -0.50 10.44
CA CYS A 63 -2.09 0.85 10.73
C CYS A 63 -0.93 1.26 9.79
N ILE A 64 -0.93 0.77 8.55
CA ILE A 64 0.15 0.96 7.59
C ILE A 64 -0.03 2.29 6.84
N ALA A 65 -1.26 2.60 6.44
CA ALA A 65 -1.57 3.82 5.70
C ALA A 65 -2.99 4.29 6.00
N ASN A 66 -3.25 5.58 5.79
CA ASN A 66 -4.58 6.16 5.92
C ASN A 66 -5.47 5.71 4.75
N TYR A 67 -6.75 5.46 5.03
CA TYR A 67 -7.75 5.03 4.04
C TYR A 67 -7.79 5.91 2.78
N PHE A 68 -7.83 7.23 2.94
CA PHE A 68 -7.93 8.16 1.80
C PHE A 68 -6.67 8.13 0.94
N GLU A 69 -5.50 8.00 1.56
CA GLU A 69 -4.23 7.91 0.85
C GLU A 69 -4.09 6.57 0.10
N ILE A 70 -4.65 5.49 0.64
CA ILE A 70 -4.71 4.20 -0.06
C ILE A 70 -5.59 4.31 -1.31
N CYS A 71 -6.76 4.94 -1.21
CA CYS A 71 -7.65 5.19 -2.35
C CYS A 71 -6.96 6.07 -3.41
N ASP A 72 -6.36 7.20 -3.01
CA ASP A 72 -5.60 8.08 -3.90
C ASP A 72 -4.45 7.32 -4.61
N SER A 73 -3.71 6.49 -3.87
CA SER A 73 -2.68 5.62 -4.46
C SER A 73 -3.22 4.65 -5.50
N ILE A 74 -4.35 3.98 -5.24
CA ILE A 74 -4.98 3.07 -6.21
C ILE A 74 -5.34 3.82 -7.49
N ASP A 75 -5.95 5.00 -7.39
CA ASP A 75 -6.33 5.81 -8.55
C ASP A 75 -5.11 6.28 -9.35
N ARG A 76 -4.04 6.73 -8.68
CA ARG A 76 -2.77 7.09 -9.33
C ARG A 76 -2.15 5.91 -10.08
N LEU A 77 -2.14 4.73 -9.47
CA LEU A 77 -1.57 3.52 -10.07
C LEU A 77 -2.38 3.05 -11.28
N LYS A 78 -3.71 3.20 -11.25
CA LYS A 78 -4.59 2.96 -12.42
C LYS A 78 -4.27 3.95 -13.54
N ALA A 79 -4.19 5.24 -13.21
CA ALA A 79 -3.87 6.29 -14.18
C ALA A 79 -2.47 6.11 -14.81
N ALA A 80 -1.52 5.56 -14.05
CA ALA A 80 -0.17 5.25 -14.52
C ALA A 80 -0.06 3.91 -15.29
N GLY A 81 -1.14 3.14 -15.42
CA GLY A 81 -1.12 1.83 -16.09
C GLY A 81 -0.36 0.74 -15.32
N GLN A 82 -0.06 0.97 -14.05
CA GLN A 82 0.65 -0.01 -13.21
C GLN A 82 -0.31 -1.08 -12.69
N ILE A 83 -1.56 -0.72 -12.44
CA ILE A 83 -2.61 -1.67 -12.06
C ILE A 83 -3.81 -1.51 -12.98
N VAL A 84 -4.54 -2.60 -13.17
CA VAL A 84 -5.80 -2.60 -13.91
C VAL A 84 -6.91 -3.17 -13.04
N GLU A 85 -8.12 -2.64 -13.19
CA GLU A 85 -9.31 -3.16 -12.56
C GLU A 85 -10.17 -3.87 -13.60
N LYS A 86 -10.57 -5.10 -13.28
CA LYS A 86 -11.48 -5.91 -14.10
C LYS A 86 -12.34 -6.76 -13.18
N ASP A 87 -13.65 -6.80 -13.43
CA ASP A 87 -14.61 -7.60 -12.65
C ASP A 87 -14.48 -7.34 -11.12
N ASP A 88 -14.38 -6.06 -10.73
CA ASP A 88 -14.17 -5.57 -9.35
C ASP A 88 -12.90 -6.10 -8.65
N ARG A 89 -11.91 -6.53 -9.46
CA ARG A 89 -10.63 -7.03 -8.99
C ARG A 89 -9.46 -6.27 -9.60
N LEU A 90 -8.46 -6.00 -8.79
CA LEU A 90 -7.20 -5.35 -9.14
C LEU A 90 -6.16 -6.40 -9.53
N TYR A 91 -5.44 -6.11 -10.62
CA TYR A 91 -4.36 -6.91 -11.16
C TYR A 91 -3.11 -6.05 -11.32
N ALA A 92 -1.95 -6.59 -10.94
CA ALA A 92 -0.66 -5.99 -11.27
C ALA A 92 -0.36 -6.18 -12.77
N THR A 93 0.01 -5.10 -13.46
CA THR A 93 0.58 -5.19 -14.81
C THR A 93 2.05 -5.62 -14.76
N PRO A 94 2.66 -6.04 -15.89
CA PRO A 94 4.11 -6.28 -15.94
C PRO A 94 4.93 -5.07 -15.48
N GLN A 95 4.46 -3.85 -15.77
CA GLN A 95 5.10 -2.60 -15.33
C GLN A 95 5.07 -2.45 -13.80
N CYS A 96 3.98 -2.85 -13.14
CA CYS A 96 3.93 -2.88 -11.68
C CYS A 96 4.93 -3.87 -11.09
N LYS A 97 5.01 -5.09 -11.63
CA LYS A 97 5.95 -6.10 -11.14
C LYS A 97 7.40 -5.64 -11.28
N ALA A 98 7.76 -5.10 -12.45
CA ALA A 98 9.09 -4.53 -12.68
C ALA A 98 9.40 -3.35 -11.74
N ALA A 99 8.42 -2.48 -11.45
CA ALA A 99 8.61 -1.39 -10.51
C ALA A 99 8.88 -1.88 -9.08
N VAL A 100 8.18 -2.94 -8.64
CA VAL A 100 8.35 -3.53 -7.31
C VAL A 100 9.76 -4.11 -7.14
N GLU A 101 10.28 -4.83 -8.13
CA GLU A 101 11.65 -5.39 -8.10
C GLU A 101 12.72 -4.31 -7.85
N LEU A 102 12.47 -3.07 -8.30
CA LEU A 102 13.39 -1.94 -8.13
C LEU A 102 13.28 -1.24 -6.78
N ILE A 103 12.09 -1.22 -6.16
CA ILE A 103 11.80 -0.36 -4.99
C ILE A 103 11.42 -1.14 -3.72
N GLU A 104 11.33 -2.47 -3.77
CA GLU A 104 10.87 -3.26 -2.62
C GLU A 104 11.76 -3.12 -1.38
N ASN A 105 13.06 -2.89 -1.58
CA ASN A 105 14.02 -2.72 -0.49
C ASN A 105 13.94 -1.33 0.17
N ASP A 106 13.25 -0.39 -0.47
CA ASP A 106 12.95 0.93 0.11
C ASP A 106 11.75 0.87 1.07
N LEU A 107 10.96 -0.21 1.01
CA LEU A 107 9.90 -0.48 1.97
C LEU A 107 10.46 -1.21 3.21
N PRO A 108 10.17 -0.72 4.43
CA PRO A 108 10.58 -1.42 5.65
C PRO A 108 10.09 -2.87 5.67
N LEU A 109 11.00 -3.81 5.97
CA LEU A 109 10.71 -5.25 5.96
C LEU A 109 9.46 -5.60 6.78
N THR A 110 9.33 -5.01 7.98
CA THR A 110 8.19 -5.24 8.87
C THR A 110 6.87 -4.80 8.24
N MET A 111 6.86 -3.73 7.44
CA MET A 111 5.68 -3.26 6.73
C MET A 111 5.32 -4.15 5.55
N ARG A 112 6.33 -4.68 4.84
CA ARG A 112 6.14 -5.67 3.76
C ARG A 112 5.50 -6.95 4.27
N GLU A 113 6.06 -7.53 5.34
CA GLU A 113 5.52 -8.76 5.94
C GLU A 113 4.10 -8.55 6.49
N LYS A 114 3.89 -7.43 7.20
CA LYS A 114 2.58 -7.08 7.78
C LYS A 114 1.52 -6.87 6.69
N SER A 115 1.86 -6.20 5.59
CA SER A 115 0.91 -5.91 4.52
C SER A 115 0.42 -7.18 3.83
N ILE A 116 1.32 -8.11 3.53
CA ILE A 116 0.99 -9.42 2.94
C ILE A 116 0.10 -10.22 3.88
N ALA A 117 0.48 -10.33 5.17
CA ALA A 117 -0.29 -11.07 6.15
C ALA A 117 -1.71 -10.49 6.34
N CYS A 118 -1.84 -9.16 6.39
CA CYS A 118 -3.13 -8.50 6.49
C CYS A 118 -3.99 -8.71 5.23
N CYS A 119 -3.40 -8.62 4.04
CA CYS A 119 -4.12 -8.83 2.78
C CYS A 119 -4.59 -10.28 2.62
N GLN A 120 -3.76 -11.26 2.96
CA GLN A 120 -4.16 -12.67 2.94
C GLN A 120 -5.35 -12.95 3.87
N ARG A 121 -5.37 -12.32 5.07
CA ARG A 121 -6.51 -12.41 5.98
C ARG A 121 -7.76 -11.74 5.41
N ALA A 122 -7.62 -10.56 4.79
CA ALA A 122 -8.75 -9.86 4.18
C ALA A 122 -9.35 -10.67 3.02
N LEU A 123 -8.51 -11.24 2.16
CA LEU A 123 -8.92 -12.10 1.05
C LEU A 123 -9.61 -13.38 1.54
N ALA A 124 -9.07 -14.02 2.59
CA ALA A 124 -9.70 -15.20 3.18
C ALA A 124 -11.10 -14.88 3.72
N LYS A 125 -11.26 -13.77 4.46
CA LYS A 125 -12.56 -13.32 5.00
C LYS A 125 -13.58 -13.08 3.89
N GLU A 126 -13.17 -12.42 2.81
CA GLU A 126 -14.04 -12.19 1.64
C GLU A 126 -14.46 -13.52 1.00
N THR A 127 -13.51 -14.43 0.76
CA THR A 127 -13.78 -15.75 0.17
C THR A 127 -14.77 -16.55 1.01
N TYR A 128 -14.61 -16.56 2.35
CA TYR A 128 -15.57 -17.24 3.24
C TYR A 128 -16.96 -16.61 3.20
N ARG A 129 -17.05 -15.28 3.11
CA ARG A 129 -18.32 -14.56 3.02
C ARG A 129 -19.05 -14.87 1.72
N ASP A 130 -18.33 -14.86 0.60
CA ASP A 130 -18.90 -15.12 -0.72
C ASP A 130 -19.43 -16.57 -0.78
N ALA A 131 -18.64 -17.54 -0.31
CA ALA A 131 -19.05 -18.94 -0.22
C ALA A 131 -20.23 -19.20 0.75
N ALA A 132 -20.40 -18.36 1.77
CA ALA A 132 -21.55 -18.44 2.68
C ALA A 132 -22.82 -17.85 2.04
N CYS A 133 -22.68 -16.82 1.20
CA CYS A 133 -23.79 -16.18 0.49
C CYS A 133 -24.37 -17.09 -0.60
N GLU A 134 -23.53 -17.83 -1.32
CA GLU A 134 -23.95 -18.80 -2.35
C GLU A 134 -24.71 -20.03 -1.82
N ARG A 135 -24.72 -20.23 -0.50
CA ARG A 135 -25.41 -21.36 0.15
C ARG A 135 -26.85 -21.05 0.56
N TYR A 136 -27.32 -19.82 0.33
CA TYR A 136 -28.69 -19.36 0.60
C TYR A 136 -29.36 -18.89 -0.68
#